data_AF-A0A9Q1EUL1-F1
#
_entry.id   AF-A0A9Q1EUL1-F1
#
_cell.length_a   1.000
_cell.length_b   1.000
_cell.length_c   1.000
_cell.angle_alpha   90.00
_cell.angle_beta   90.00
_cell.angle_gamma   90.00
#
_symmetry.space_group_name_H-M   'P 1'
#
loop_
_entity.id
_entity.type
_entity.pdbx_description
1 polymer ?
#
loop_
_entity_poly.entity_id
_entity_poly.type
_entity_poly.pdbx_seq_one_letter_code
_entity_poly.pdbx_strand_id
1 'polypeptide(L)'
;MARVQSLLISTLDNMLAEDLGRFKFWLSNDLPEGFKAIGKGKLENRGVVEIVDLMVEAYGVKDVVQVTLHALRKADQNDLTQRLEEDHGRSGEIFRSPELRLVLIGKTGAGKSASGNTILGRKAFKSEFSPGSVTKSSERSVSENEGRRVAVIDTPGIFDTGMPEEQVKAEIERCVALSVPGPHAFLLVIRLGRFTQEERNAVRWIQERFGEEALWYTMVLFTGGDQLDKPVQEFLGDSRELQEVVGSCGAGYHVFNNRDGGDGGAQVSELMRKTVEMVERNGGRHYTNEMYREAERRIREEEEEEERKREVIPKESKFRLWKPSRPARPNLSALHPNQIRQHPSGSLGSAPRPGIRALCRTNCLRRLVDLTVPVRSWLLHRSEL
;
A
#
# COMPACT_ATOMS: atom_id res chain seq x y z
N MET A 1 -0.53 2.05 15.46
CA MET A 1 -0.61 2.61 16.83
C MET A 1 -0.08 4.03 16.85
N ALA A 2 1.23 4.23 16.69
CA ALA A 2 1.90 5.53 16.79
C ALA A 2 1.17 6.71 16.10
N ARG A 3 0.74 6.59 14.83
CA ARG A 3 0.10 7.71 14.10
C ARG A 3 -1.17 8.28 14.77
N VAL A 4 -2.08 7.43 15.27
CA VAL A 4 -3.30 7.88 15.95
C VAL A 4 -2.95 8.55 17.29
N GLN A 5 -1.98 7.97 18.00
CA GLN A 5 -1.46 8.48 19.26
C GLN A 5 -0.82 9.88 19.07
N SER A 6 0.06 10.05 18.08
CA SER A 6 0.67 11.34 17.73
C SER A 6 -0.35 12.39 17.28
N LEU A 7 -1.36 12.00 16.50
CA LEU A 7 -2.44 12.91 16.10
C LEU A 7 -3.21 13.42 17.33
N LEU A 8 -3.64 12.51 18.21
CA LEU A 8 -4.37 12.86 19.43
C LEU A 8 -3.54 13.72 20.39
N ILE A 9 -2.24 13.42 20.56
CA ILE A 9 -1.32 14.26 21.34
C ILE A 9 -1.29 15.68 20.74
N SER A 10 -1.07 15.80 19.43
CA SER A 10 -1.06 17.10 18.75
C SER A 10 -2.39 17.85 18.84
N THR A 11 -3.53 17.17 18.83
CA THR A 11 -4.85 17.81 19.02
C THR A 11 -5.00 18.34 20.45
N LEU A 12 -4.63 17.54 21.46
CA LEU A 12 -4.87 17.86 22.87
C LEU A 12 -3.80 18.79 23.48
N ASP A 13 -2.57 18.80 22.97
CA ASP A 13 -1.51 19.75 23.39
C ASP A 13 -1.85 21.21 23.08
N ASN A 14 -2.79 21.46 22.17
CA ASN A 14 -3.31 22.80 21.87
C ASN A 14 -4.38 23.28 22.87
N MET A 15 -4.75 22.48 23.87
CA MET A 15 -5.80 22.82 24.83
C MET A 15 -5.26 23.61 26.04
N LEU A 16 -6.04 24.58 26.51
CA LEU A 16 -5.80 25.21 27.81
C LEU A 16 -6.03 24.20 28.94
N ALA A 17 -5.35 24.40 30.07
CA ALA A 17 -5.43 23.48 31.22
C ALA A 17 -6.86 23.28 31.76
N GLU A 18 -7.70 24.33 31.70
CA GLU A 18 -9.11 24.27 32.09
C GLU A 18 -9.93 23.38 31.13
N ASP A 19 -9.74 23.54 29.83
CA ASP A 19 -10.42 22.74 28.80
C ASP A 19 -9.96 21.28 28.83
N LEU A 20 -8.67 21.04 29.07
CA LEU A 20 -8.14 19.69 29.29
C LEU A 20 -8.77 19.06 30.55
N GLY A 21 -9.05 19.88 31.58
CA GLY A 21 -9.86 19.48 32.74
C GLY A 21 -11.29 19.05 32.37
N ARG A 22 -11.97 19.82 31.51
CA ARG A 22 -13.31 19.47 30.99
C ARG A 22 -13.29 18.19 30.15
N PHE A 23 -12.28 18.02 29.29
CA PHE A 23 -12.08 16.81 28.50
C PHE A 23 -11.90 15.56 29.38
N LYS A 24 -11.03 15.61 30.39
CA LYS A 24 -10.85 14.53 31.39
C LYS A 24 -12.15 14.23 32.15
N PHE A 25 -12.93 15.25 32.48
CA PHE A 25 -14.23 15.08 33.14
C PHE A 25 -15.18 14.25 32.28
N TRP A 26 -15.29 14.55 30.98
CA TRP A 26 -16.17 13.79 30.08
C TRP A 26 -15.73 12.34 29.90
N LEU A 27 -14.42 12.08 29.71
CA LEU A 27 -13.85 10.72 29.69
C LEU A 27 -14.16 9.89 30.96
N SER A 28 -14.47 10.56 32.08
CA SER A 28 -14.79 9.93 33.36
C SER A 28 -16.29 9.74 33.62
N ASN A 29 -17.19 10.34 32.83
CA ASN A 29 -18.61 10.45 33.15
C ASN A 29 -19.57 10.08 32.01
N ASP A 30 -19.36 10.63 30.81
CA ASP A 30 -20.33 10.53 29.70
C ASP A 30 -19.59 10.27 28.39
N LEU A 31 -19.89 9.13 27.78
CA LEU A 31 -19.22 8.59 26.61
C LEU A 31 -20.26 7.98 25.66
N PRO A 32 -19.92 7.74 24.37
CA PRO A 32 -20.82 7.07 23.45
C PRO A 32 -21.23 5.68 23.95
N GLU A 33 -22.39 5.22 23.52
CA GLU A 33 -22.93 3.91 23.90
C GLU A 33 -21.95 2.78 23.54
N GLY A 34 -21.75 1.85 24.48
CA GLY A 34 -20.79 0.74 24.35
C GLY A 34 -19.39 1.00 24.92
N PHE A 35 -19.02 2.26 25.21
CA PHE A 35 -17.72 2.59 25.80
C PHE A 35 -17.76 2.68 27.32
N LYS A 36 -16.66 2.26 27.98
CA LYS A 36 -16.49 2.38 29.44
C LYS A 36 -15.72 3.64 29.79
N ALA A 37 -16.22 4.40 30.77
CA ALA A 37 -15.51 5.57 31.31
C ALA A 37 -14.16 5.17 31.95
N ILE A 38 -13.15 6.01 31.78
CA ILE A 38 -11.88 5.88 32.50
C ILE A 38 -12.09 6.44 33.91
N GLY A 39 -11.82 5.65 34.94
CA GLY A 39 -12.02 6.09 36.33
C GLY A 39 -11.23 7.36 36.65
N LYS A 40 -11.89 8.38 37.22
CA LYS A 40 -11.37 9.73 37.45
C LYS A 40 -9.93 9.79 38.01
N GLY A 41 -9.64 8.98 39.04
CA GLY A 41 -8.30 8.91 39.66
C GLY A 41 -7.18 8.39 38.75
N LYS A 42 -7.49 7.82 37.58
CA LYS A 42 -6.50 7.51 36.54
C LYS A 42 -6.15 8.73 35.68
N LEU A 43 -6.99 9.76 35.60
CA LEU A 43 -6.83 10.95 34.74
C LEU A 43 -6.35 12.19 35.51
N GLU A 44 -6.55 12.20 36.83
CA GLU A 44 -6.04 13.23 37.74
C GLU A 44 -4.50 13.34 37.63
N ASN A 45 -4.00 14.59 37.66
CA ASN A 45 -2.58 14.97 37.58
C ASN A 45 -1.77 14.48 36.35
N ARG A 46 -2.38 13.80 35.37
CA ARG A 46 -1.71 13.36 34.14
C ARG A 46 -1.55 14.42 33.07
N GLY A 47 -0.45 14.34 32.32
CA GLY A 47 -0.21 15.12 31.09
C GLY A 47 -0.94 14.56 29.87
N VAL A 48 -0.95 15.30 28.76
CA VAL A 48 -1.62 14.93 27.50
C VAL A 48 -1.19 13.56 27.00
N VAL A 49 0.12 13.31 26.89
CA VAL A 49 0.68 12.03 26.42
C VAL A 49 0.14 10.85 27.23
N GLU A 50 0.22 10.93 28.55
CA GLU A 50 -0.21 9.85 29.45
C GLU A 50 -1.74 9.59 29.42
N ILE A 51 -2.52 10.59 29.02
CA ILE A 51 -3.97 10.46 28.81
C ILE A 51 -4.24 9.77 27.49
N VAL A 52 -3.57 10.19 26.41
CA VAL A 52 -3.70 9.55 25.09
C VAL A 52 -3.28 8.09 25.17
N ASP A 53 -2.20 7.76 25.88
CA ASP A 53 -1.74 6.39 26.11
C ASP A 53 -2.82 5.55 26.80
N LEU A 54 -3.42 6.06 27.90
CA LEU A 54 -4.54 5.41 28.60
C LEU A 54 -5.77 5.24 27.70
N MET A 55 -6.07 6.21 26.84
CA MET A 55 -7.20 6.15 25.92
C MET A 55 -6.97 5.11 24.80
N VAL A 56 -5.75 5.02 24.27
CA VAL A 56 -5.37 4.01 23.27
C VAL A 56 -5.37 2.61 23.90
N GLU A 57 -4.94 2.46 25.16
CA GLU A 57 -5.03 1.20 25.92
C GLU A 57 -6.49 0.80 26.18
N ALA A 58 -7.34 1.74 26.59
CA ALA A 58 -8.73 1.47 26.98
C ALA A 58 -9.68 1.21 25.79
N TYR A 59 -9.47 1.89 24.65
CA TYR A 59 -10.41 1.90 23.52
C TYR A 59 -9.82 1.33 22.23
N GLY A 60 -8.50 1.19 22.13
CA GLY A 60 -7.84 0.77 20.90
C GLY A 60 -7.87 1.83 19.80
N VAL A 61 -6.95 1.68 18.83
CA VAL A 61 -6.68 2.68 17.78
C VAL A 61 -7.83 2.96 16.82
N LYS A 62 -8.85 2.11 16.77
CA LYS A 62 -10.02 2.30 15.89
C LYS A 62 -11.05 3.25 16.50
N ASP A 63 -11.30 3.08 17.80
CA ASP A 63 -12.46 3.67 18.45
C ASP A 63 -12.07 4.86 19.35
N VAL A 64 -10.78 4.98 19.71
CA VAL A 64 -10.24 6.10 20.50
C VAL A 64 -10.53 7.47 19.88
N VAL A 65 -10.57 7.60 18.55
CA VAL A 65 -10.89 8.87 17.89
C VAL A 65 -12.36 9.23 18.07
N GLN A 66 -13.28 8.26 17.99
CA GLN A 66 -14.71 8.48 18.25
C GLN A 66 -14.94 8.94 19.71
N VAL A 67 -14.25 8.32 20.66
CA VAL A 67 -14.28 8.71 22.08
C VAL A 67 -13.71 10.12 22.28
N THR A 68 -12.59 10.45 21.63
CA THR A 68 -11.98 11.78 21.69
C THR A 68 -12.92 12.85 21.15
N LEU A 69 -13.51 12.64 19.96
CA LEU A 69 -14.45 13.58 19.33
C LEU A 69 -15.69 13.81 20.20
N HIS A 70 -16.20 12.77 20.86
CA HIS A 70 -17.31 12.93 21.80
C HIS A 70 -16.92 13.84 22.99
N ALA A 71 -15.77 13.58 23.61
CA ALA A 71 -15.29 14.35 24.76
C ALA A 71 -14.92 15.81 24.38
N LEU A 72 -14.37 16.06 23.19
CA LEU A 72 -14.08 17.41 22.68
C LEU A 72 -15.37 18.22 22.45
N ARG A 73 -16.38 17.65 21.77
CA ARG A 73 -17.69 18.30 21.59
C ARG A 73 -18.34 18.65 22.93
N LYS A 74 -18.28 17.74 23.90
CA LYS A 74 -18.81 17.94 25.25
C LYS A 74 -18.02 18.99 26.05
N ALA A 75 -16.73 19.17 25.76
CA ALA A 75 -15.89 20.22 26.33
C ALA A 75 -16.03 21.60 25.62
N ASP A 76 -16.96 21.72 24.66
CA ASP A 76 -17.18 22.88 23.78
C ASP A 76 -15.99 23.22 22.86
N GLN A 77 -15.12 22.24 22.61
CA GLN A 77 -13.93 22.36 21.78
C GLN A 77 -14.26 22.07 20.31
N ASN A 78 -15.15 22.88 19.75
CA ASN A 78 -15.70 22.65 18.41
C ASN A 78 -14.65 22.84 17.29
N ASP A 79 -13.70 23.78 17.44
CA ASP A 79 -12.56 23.94 16.51
C ASP A 79 -11.68 22.67 16.49
N LEU A 80 -11.24 22.19 17.65
CA LEU A 80 -10.44 20.97 17.77
C LEU A 80 -11.21 19.73 17.33
N THR A 81 -12.53 19.69 17.53
CA THR A 81 -13.41 18.65 17.02
C THR A 81 -13.39 18.65 15.49
N GLN A 82 -13.65 19.79 14.85
CA GLN A 82 -13.65 19.91 13.40
C GLN A 82 -12.28 19.59 12.82
N ARG A 83 -11.19 20.07 13.43
CA ARG A 83 -9.82 19.76 13.01
C ARG A 83 -9.50 18.29 13.16
N LEU A 84 -9.86 17.64 14.26
CA LEU A 84 -9.67 16.20 14.43
C LEU A 84 -10.56 15.39 13.46
N GLU A 85 -11.77 15.85 13.13
CA GLU A 85 -12.62 15.25 12.09
C GLU A 85 -12.05 15.42 10.68
N GLU A 86 -11.47 16.58 10.38
CA GLU A 86 -10.82 16.86 9.11
C GLU A 86 -9.50 16.09 8.96
N ASP A 87 -8.66 16.04 9.99
CA ASP A 87 -7.38 15.33 9.97
C ASP A 87 -7.58 13.81 9.99
N HIS A 88 -8.53 13.30 10.80
CA HIS A 88 -8.94 11.90 10.77
C HIS A 88 -9.71 11.55 9.49
N GLY A 89 -10.46 12.49 8.92
CA GLY A 89 -11.29 12.32 7.72
C GLY A 89 -10.49 12.33 6.43
N ARG A 90 -9.57 13.30 6.25
CA ARG A 90 -8.66 13.41 5.09
C ARG A 90 -7.68 12.25 5.04
N SER A 91 -7.05 11.92 6.17
CA SER A 91 -6.29 10.68 6.28
C SER A 91 -7.21 9.47 6.09
N GLY A 92 -8.42 9.50 6.63
CA GLY A 92 -9.43 8.46 6.45
C GLY A 92 -9.79 8.18 4.99
N GLU A 93 -9.94 9.20 4.14
CA GLU A 93 -10.27 9.01 2.71
C GLU A 93 -9.08 8.52 1.89
N ILE A 94 -7.87 9.02 2.18
CA ILE A 94 -6.65 8.55 1.54
C ILE A 94 -6.32 7.11 1.98
N PHE A 95 -6.59 6.73 3.23
CA PHE A 95 -6.50 5.35 3.71
C PHE A 95 -7.71 4.48 3.30
N ARG A 96 -8.86 5.05 2.92
CA ARG A 96 -9.99 4.34 2.27
C ARG A 96 -9.68 3.99 0.82
N SER A 97 -8.78 4.71 0.14
CA SER A 97 -8.19 4.23 -1.11
C SER A 97 -7.56 2.86 -0.87
N PRO A 98 -8.02 1.79 -1.54
CA PRO A 98 -7.63 0.41 -1.21
C PRO A 98 -6.15 0.10 -1.44
N GLU A 99 -5.40 1.03 -2.03
CA GLU A 99 -3.98 0.94 -2.34
C GLU A 99 -3.35 2.33 -2.58
N LEU A 100 -2.23 2.63 -1.92
CA LEU A 100 -1.35 3.76 -2.26
C LEU A 100 -0.43 3.35 -3.42
N ARG A 101 -0.29 4.20 -4.44
CA ARG A 101 0.53 3.93 -5.64
C ARG A 101 1.69 4.91 -5.74
N LEU A 102 2.91 4.40 -5.70
CA LEU A 102 4.17 5.16 -5.72
C LEU A 102 4.95 4.78 -6.99
N VAL A 103 5.29 5.75 -7.83
CA VAL A 103 6.13 5.52 -9.02
C VAL A 103 7.53 6.06 -8.74
N LEU A 104 8.54 5.20 -8.82
CA LEU A 104 9.94 5.58 -8.65
C LEU A 104 10.50 6.04 -9.99
N ILE A 105 11.00 7.27 -10.07
CA ILE A 105 11.57 7.85 -11.30
C ILE A 105 12.97 8.40 -10.99
N GLY A 106 13.91 8.33 -11.93
CA GLY A 106 15.28 8.83 -11.78
C GLY A 106 16.26 8.13 -12.72
N LYS A 107 17.50 8.61 -12.81
CA LYS A 107 18.54 8.02 -13.68
C LYS A 107 18.94 6.60 -13.26
N THR A 108 19.69 5.89 -14.10
CA THR A 108 20.30 4.60 -13.71
C THR A 108 21.28 4.78 -12.55
N GLY A 109 21.30 3.80 -11.64
CA GLY A 109 22.18 3.82 -10.46
C GLY A 109 21.75 4.77 -9.32
N ALA A 110 20.65 5.52 -9.47
CA ALA A 110 20.13 6.39 -8.41
C ALA A 110 19.56 5.64 -7.18
N GLY A 111 19.38 4.32 -7.28
CA GLY A 111 18.94 3.47 -6.16
C GLY A 111 17.44 3.15 -6.13
N LYS A 112 16.70 3.39 -7.21
CA LYS A 112 15.23 3.18 -7.31
C LYS A 112 14.78 1.81 -6.78
N SER A 113 15.24 0.72 -7.37
CA SER A 113 14.91 -0.65 -6.97
C SER A 113 15.24 -0.97 -5.51
N ALA A 114 16.31 -0.37 -4.97
CA ALA A 114 16.68 -0.50 -3.56
C ALA A 114 15.68 0.23 -2.66
N SER A 115 15.33 1.49 -2.98
CA SER A 115 14.30 2.25 -2.27
C SER A 115 12.93 1.58 -2.35
N GLY A 116 12.57 0.98 -3.48
CA GLY A 116 11.35 0.18 -3.62
C GLY A 116 11.34 -1.05 -2.72
N ASN A 117 12.48 -1.71 -2.55
CA ASN A 117 12.63 -2.82 -1.60
C ASN A 117 12.49 -2.36 -0.14
N THR A 118 13.08 -1.21 0.21
CA THR A 118 12.95 -0.56 1.52
C THR A 118 11.48 -0.23 1.82
N ILE A 119 10.78 0.43 0.89
CA ILE A 119 9.35 0.78 1.03
C ILE A 119 8.46 -0.45 1.24
N LEU A 120 8.74 -1.54 0.52
CA LEU A 120 7.93 -2.77 0.56
C LEU A 120 8.32 -3.71 1.72
N GLY A 121 9.39 -3.41 2.45
CA GLY A 121 9.94 -4.26 3.52
C GLY A 121 10.51 -5.60 3.05
N ARG A 122 10.74 -5.78 1.74
CA ARG A 122 11.21 -7.05 1.15
C ARG A 122 11.95 -6.85 -0.15
N LYS A 123 12.77 -7.83 -0.55
CA LYS A 123 13.41 -7.89 -1.88
C LYS A 123 12.37 -8.22 -2.95
N ALA A 124 11.68 -7.18 -3.42
CA ALA A 124 10.66 -7.22 -4.46
C ALA A 124 11.24 -7.02 -5.86
N PHE A 125 12.19 -6.10 -6.00
CA PHE A 125 12.86 -5.71 -7.24
C PHE A 125 14.31 -6.16 -7.23
N LYS A 126 14.84 -6.50 -8.42
CA LYS A 126 16.24 -6.89 -8.56
C LYS A 126 17.15 -5.65 -8.40
N SER A 127 17.91 -5.59 -7.31
CA SER A 127 18.87 -4.51 -7.05
C SER A 127 20.28 -5.09 -6.87
N GLU A 128 21.19 -4.72 -7.75
CA GLU A 128 22.59 -5.15 -7.75
C GLU A 128 23.50 -3.93 -7.98
N PHE A 129 24.69 -3.92 -7.37
CA PHE A 129 25.70 -2.91 -7.61
C PHE A 129 26.44 -3.23 -8.93
N SER A 130 25.81 -2.87 -10.04
CA SER A 130 26.24 -3.15 -11.42
C SER A 130 26.66 -1.86 -12.14
N PRO A 131 27.68 -1.90 -13.03
CA PRO A 131 28.02 -0.77 -13.89
C PRO A 131 27.00 -0.54 -15.03
N GLY A 132 26.10 -1.48 -15.31
CA GLY A 132 25.02 -1.36 -16.29
C GLY A 132 23.63 -1.47 -15.66
N SER A 133 22.60 -0.96 -16.35
CA SER A 133 21.21 -1.01 -15.83
C SER A 133 20.72 -2.45 -15.60
N VAL A 134 20.25 -2.69 -14.39
CA VAL A 134 19.70 -3.99 -13.94
C VAL A 134 18.22 -4.08 -14.30
N THR A 135 17.46 -3.02 -13.96
CA THR A 135 16.05 -2.85 -14.36
C THR A 135 15.99 -2.49 -15.85
N LYS A 136 15.33 -3.33 -16.65
CA LYS A 136 15.19 -3.14 -18.11
C LYS A 136 13.80 -2.68 -18.55
N SER A 137 12.79 -2.93 -17.72
CA SER A 137 11.43 -2.47 -17.93
C SER A 137 10.74 -2.25 -16.59
N SER A 138 9.64 -1.50 -16.60
CA SER A 138 8.95 -1.11 -15.38
C SER A 138 8.27 -2.32 -14.72
N GLU A 139 8.36 -2.41 -13.40
CA GLU A 139 7.85 -3.53 -12.60
C GLU A 139 6.97 -3.00 -11.46
N ARG A 140 5.80 -3.61 -11.26
CA ARG A 140 4.91 -3.31 -10.14
C ARG A 140 5.02 -4.39 -9.07
N SER A 141 5.15 -3.98 -7.81
CA SER A 141 5.11 -4.89 -6.67
C SER A 141 4.33 -4.27 -5.52
N VAL A 142 3.62 -5.10 -4.75
CA VAL A 142 2.71 -4.66 -3.69
C VAL A 142 3.13 -5.28 -2.36
N SER A 143 2.98 -4.52 -1.27
CA SER A 143 3.11 -4.99 0.11
C SER A 143 2.03 -4.35 0.98
N GLU A 144 1.84 -4.84 2.20
CA GLU A 144 1.00 -4.19 3.20
C GLU A 144 1.90 -3.46 4.21
N ASN A 145 1.62 -2.17 4.44
CA ASN A 145 2.34 -1.35 5.41
C ASN A 145 1.31 -0.64 6.31
N GLU A 146 1.43 -0.79 7.63
CA GLU A 146 0.51 -0.25 8.65
C GLU A 146 -1.00 -0.51 8.36
N GLY A 147 -1.33 -1.65 7.74
CA GLY A 147 -2.72 -2.01 7.37
C GLY A 147 -3.22 -1.42 6.05
N ARG A 148 -2.34 -0.76 5.28
CA ARG A 148 -2.64 -0.19 3.95
C ARG A 148 -1.81 -0.90 2.89
N ARG A 149 -2.42 -1.26 1.75
CA ARG A 149 -1.65 -1.75 0.60
C ARG A 149 -0.85 -0.61 -0.02
N VAL A 150 0.42 -0.87 -0.31
CA VAL A 150 1.33 0.04 -1.02
C VAL A 150 1.84 -0.69 -2.24
N ALA A 151 1.47 -0.19 -3.43
CA ALA A 151 2.07 -0.55 -4.69
C ALA A 151 3.23 0.40 -5.01
N VAL A 152 4.38 -0.19 -5.29
CA VAL A 152 5.54 0.51 -5.84
C VAL A 152 5.71 0.07 -7.29
N ILE A 153 5.94 1.05 -8.17
CA ILE A 153 6.34 0.83 -9.56
C ILE A 153 7.80 1.27 -9.67
N ASP A 154 8.71 0.30 -9.82
CA ASP A 154 10.11 0.58 -10.17
C ASP A 154 10.20 0.78 -11.69
N THR A 155 10.97 1.77 -12.13
CA THR A 155 11.16 2.10 -13.55
C THR A 155 12.64 1.92 -13.96
N PRO A 156 12.97 1.77 -15.24
CA PRO A 156 14.36 1.83 -15.70
C PRO A 156 14.93 3.27 -15.60
N GLY A 157 16.15 3.50 -16.08
CA GLY A 157 16.77 4.83 -16.14
C GLY A 157 16.17 5.76 -17.19
N ILE A 158 14.90 6.16 -17.02
CA ILE A 158 14.13 6.92 -18.03
C ILE A 158 14.65 8.35 -18.30
N PHE A 159 15.60 8.84 -17.51
CA PHE A 159 16.29 10.12 -17.70
C PHE A 159 17.67 9.97 -18.38
N ASP A 160 18.11 8.75 -18.65
CA ASP A 160 19.44 8.49 -19.20
C ASP A 160 19.47 8.86 -20.69
N THR A 161 20.38 9.74 -21.08
CA THR A 161 20.56 10.22 -22.47
C THR A 161 20.94 9.14 -23.48
N GLY A 162 21.24 7.92 -23.01
CA GLY A 162 21.54 6.76 -23.85
C GLY A 162 20.34 5.86 -24.19
N MET A 163 19.14 6.14 -23.68
CA MET A 163 17.92 5.37 -24.03
C MET A 163 17.25 5.96 -25.29
N PRO A 164 16.93 5.15 -26.31
CA PRO A 164 16.18 5.62 -27.49
C PRO A 164 14.78 6.14 -27.11
N GLU A 165 14.32 7.18 -27.80
CA GLU A 165 13.02 7.83 -27.53
C GLU A 165 11.83 6.86 -27.63
N GLU A 166 11.85 5.88 -28.55
CA GLU A 166 10.78 4.87 -28.61
C GLU A 166 10.76 3.98 -27.35
N GLN A 167 11.92 3.67 -26.77
CA GLN A 167 12.01 2.90 -25.52
C GLN A 167 11.55 3.73 -24.32
N VAL A 168 11.93 5.02 -24.26
CA VAL A 168 11.43 5.95 -23.23
C VAL A 168 9.91 6.03 -23.28
N LYS A 169 9.32 6.19 -24.48
CA LYS A 169 7.87 6.22 -24.67
C LYS A 169 7.20 4.91 -24.27
N ALA A 170 7.72 3.76 -24.70
CA ALA A 170 7.17 2.45 -24.33
C ALA A 170 7.20 2.22 -22.81
N GLU A 171 8.24 2.69 -22.11
CA GLU A 171 8.33 2.61 -20.66
C GLU A 171 7.40 3.59 -19.94
N ILE A 172 7.11 4.76 -20.51
CA ILE A 172 6.06 5.66 -20.01
C ILE A 172 4.68 5.00 -20.17
N GLU A 173 4.33 4.48 -21.36
CA GLU A 173 3.07 3.77 -21.61
C GLU A 173 2.90 2.59 -20.63
N ARG A 174 3.98 1.82 -20.40
CA ARG A 174 4.03 0.72 -19.43
C ARG A 174 3.86 1.19 -17.99
N CYS A 175 4.55 2.27 -17.61
CA CYS A 175 4.45 2.84 -16.26
C CYS A 175 3.03 3.33 -15.97
N VAL A 176 2.38 3.98 -16.94
CA VAL A 176 0.98 4.42 -16.85
C VAL A 176 0.07 3.21 -16.62
N ALA A 177 0.16 2.18 -17.46
CA ALA A 177 -0.63 0.94 -17.32
C ALA A 177 -0.44 0.25 -15.96
N LEU A 178 0.78 0.30 -15.40
CA LEU A 178 1.11 -0.27 -14.10
C LEU A 178 0.66 0.59 -12.90
N SER A 179 0.20 1.83 -13.08
CA SER A 179 -0.19 2.72 -11.97
C SER A 179 -1.59 3.34 -12.08
N VAL A 180 -2.40 2.93 -13.08
CA VAL A 180 -3.84 3.21 -13.22
C VAL A 180 -4.59 3.05 -11.87
N PRO A 181 -5.56 3.94 -11.55
CA PRO A 181 -6.00 5.14 -12.30
C PRO A 181 -5.02 6.32 -12.26
N GLY A 182 -3.92 6.18 -11.52
CA GLY A 182 -2.80 7.11 -11.52
C GLY A 182 -2.05 7.11 -10.19
N PRO A 183 -0.76 7.53 -10.17
CA PRO A 183 0.06 7.55 -8.96
C PRO A 183 -0.45 8.56 -7.92
N HIS A 184 -0.27 8.21 -6.65
CA HIS A 184 -0.44 9.15 -5.54
C HIS A 184 0.84 9.95 -5.30
N ALA A 185 2.00 9.39 -5.66
CA ALA A 185 3.28 10.10 -5.67
C ALA A 185 4.20 9.60 -6.79
N PHE A 186 4.90 10.54 -7.41
CA PHE A 186 6.17 10.30 -8.08
C PHE A 186 7.30 10.54 -7.07
N LEU A 187 8.19 9.56 -6.89
CA LEU A 187 9.38 9.71 -6.08
C LEU A 187 10.57 9.89 -7.02
N LEU A 188 11.05 11.13 -7.14
CA LEU A 188 12.22 11.48 -7.94
C LEU A 188 13.49 11.09 -7.16
N VAL A 189 14.00 9.90 -7.47
CA VAL A 189 15.14 9.30 -6.77
C VAL A 189 16.44 9.91 -7.27
N ILE A 190 17.15 10.58 -6.37
CA ILE A 190 18.46 11.21 -6.61
C ILE A 190 19.44 10.63 -5.60
N ARG A 191 20.66 10.28 -6.02
CA ARG A 191 21.68 9.80 -5.10
C ARG A 191 22.52 10.96 -4.58
N LEU A 192 22.67 11.08 -3.26
CA LEU A 192 23.54 12.07 -2.64
C LEU A 192 25.00 11.88 -3.09
N GLY A 193 25.68 12.99 -3.39
CA GLY A 193 26.97 13.02 -4.05
C GLY A 193 26.96 13.93 -5.29
N ARG A 194 27.60 13.52 -6.38
CA ARG A 194 27.71 14.35 -7.60
C ARG A 194 26.36 14.48 -8.32
N PHE A 195 25.79 15.68 -8.28
CA PHE A 195 24.60 16.06 -9.03
C PHE A 195 24.88 16.16 -10.55
N THR A 196 24.16 15.39 -11.37
CA THR A 196 24.43 15.23 -12.82
C THR A 196 23.49 16.03 -13.72
N GLN A 197 23.76 16.08 -15.03
CA GLN A 197 22.95 16.84 -15.98
C GLN A 197 21.55 16.22 -16.17
N GLU A 198 21.46 14.90 -16.08
CA GLU A 198 20.20 14.14 -16.11
C GLU A 198 19.31 14.53 -14.91
N GLU A 199 19.91 14.68 -13.72
CA GLU A 199 19.20 15.08 -12.50
C GLU A 199 18.78 16.55 -12.53
N ARG A 200 19.63 17.44 -13.08
CA ARG A 200 19.28 18.86 -13.36
C ARG A 200 18.09 18.99 -14.31
N ASN A 201 18.02 18.12 -15.32
CA ASN A 201 16.94 18.13 -16.31
C ASN A 201 15.66 17.41 -15.84
N ALA A 202 15.68 16.78 -14.66
CA ALA A 202 14.60 15.88 -14.25
C ALA A 202 13.24 16.57 -14.11
N VAL A 203 13.20 17.79 -13.57
CA VAL A 203 11.96 18.58 -13.46
C VAL A 203 11.34 18.82 -14.84
N ARG A 204 12.14 19.28 -15.80
CA ARG A 204 11.68 19.53 -17.18
C ARG A 204 11.18 18.26 -17.84
N TRP A 205 11.90 17.16 -17.70
CA TRP A 205 11.49 15.86 -18.24
C TRP A 205 10.13 15.40 -17.64
N ILE A 206 9.89 15.62 -16.34
CA ILE A 206 8.59 15.33 -15.72
C ILE A 206 7.49 16.21 -16.35
N GLN A 207 7.74 17.51 -16.55
CA GLN A 207 6.78 18.41 -17.19
C GLN A 207 6.51 18.02 -18.66
N GLU A 208 7.53 17.65 -19.42
CA GLU A 208 7.41 17.24 -20.83
C GLU A 208 6.68 15.90 -21.02
N ARG A 209 6.72 14.99 -20.04
CA ARG A 209 6.09 13.65 -20.14
C ARG A 209 4.77 13.53 -19.39
N PHE A 210 4.61 14.23 -18.27
CA PHE A 210 3.44 14.15 -17.39
C PHE A 210 2.75 15.51 -17.18
N GLY A 211 3.21 16.58 -17.83
CA GLY A 211 2.64 17.92 -17.64
C GLY A 211 3.03 18.54 -16.29
N GLU A 212 2.77 19.84 -16.14
CA GLU A 212 3.25 20.61 -14.99
C GLU A 212 2.61 20.18 -13.66
N GLU A 213 1.34 19.77 -13.67
CA GLU A 213 0.61 19.29 -12.49
C GLU A 213 1.27 18.06 -11.84
N ALA A 214 2.06 17.26 -12.58
CA ALA A 214 2.76 16.11 -12.03
C ALA A 214 3.79 16.49 -10.96
N LEU A 215 4.35 17.70 -11.02
CA LEU A 215 5.29 18.21 -10.02
C LEU A 215 4.62 18.39 -8.65
N TRP A 216 3.33 18.71 -8.59
CA TRP A 216 2.57 18.81 -7.33
C TRP A 216 2.45 17.46 -6.60
N TYR A 217 2.56 16.35 -7.35
CA TYR A 217 2.59 14.98 -6.84
C TYR A 217 4.01 14.39 -6.81
N THR A 218 5.04 15.22 -6.99
CA THR A 218 6.44 14.78 -6.96
C THR A 218 7.10 15.13 -5.63
N MET A 219 7.88 14.17 -5.10
CA MET A 219 8.77 14.35 -3.96
C MET A 219 10.17 13.85 -4.33
N VAL A 220 11.22 14.58 -3.97
CA VAL A 220 12.60 14.11 -4.15
C VAL A 220 12.93 13.06 -3.09
N LEU A 221 13.38 11.88 -3.50
CA LEU A 221 13.84 10.82 -2.61
C LEU A 221 15.36 10.69 -2.71
N PHE A 222 16.06 11.25 -1.73
CA PHE A 222 17.50 11.13 -1.64
C PHE A 222 17.91 9.74 -1.17
N THR A 223 18.84 9.11 -1.89
CA THR A 223 19.48 7.85 -1.47
C THR A 223 20.93 8.09 -1.08
N GLY A 224 21.46 7.23 -0.21
CA GLY A 224 22.84 7.35 0.25
C GLY A 224 23.01 8.36 1.38
N GLY A 225 21.99 8.55 2.23
CA GLY A 225 22.08 9.44 3.39
C GLY A 225 23.16 9.03 4.40
N ASP A 226 23.57 7.75 4.37
CA ASP A 226 24.69 7.19 5.12
C ASP A 226 26.08 7.70 4.68
N GLN A 227 26.17 8.36 3.51
CA GLN A 227 27.42 8.89 2.96
C GLN A 227 27.61 10.39 3.23
N LEU A 228 26.67 11.05 3.93
CA LEU A 228 26.82 12.45 4.33
C LEU A 228 27.58 12.57 5.65
N ASP A 229 28.61 13.41 5.64
CA ASP A 229 29.38 13.87 6.79
C ASP A 229 28.76 15.12 7.46
N LYS A 230 27.68 15.66 6.89
CA LYS A 230 26.95 16.85 7.35
C LYS A 230 25.43 16.73 7.18
N PRO A 231 24.61 17.58 7.82
CA PRO A 231 23.15 17.56 7.65
C PRO A 231 22.75 17.74 6.17
N VAL A 232 21.71 17.01 5.73
CA VAL A 232 21.23 17.09 4.33
C VAL A 232 20.83 18.50 3.91
N GLN A 233 20.32 19.32 4.83
CA GLN A 233 20.01 20.74 4.60
C GLN A 233 21.25 21.54 4.19
N GLU A 234 22.40 21.25 4.79
CA GLU A 234 23.67 21.91 4.49
C GLU A 234 24.27 21.38 3.18
N PHE A 235 24.09 20.09 2.86
CA PHE A 235 24.42 19.55 1.53
C PHE A 235 23.57 20.16 0.41
N LEU A 236 22.27 20.36 0.65
CA LEU A 236 21.40 21.11 -0.27
C LEU A 236 21.83 22.58 -0.40
N GLY A 237 22.44 23.15 0.64
CA GLY A 237 23.04 24.50 0.63
C GLY A 237 24.14 24.70 -0.42
N ASP A 238 24.87 23.65 -0.78
CA ASP A 238 26.03 23.72 -1.67
C ASP A 238 25.67 23.91 -3.16
N SER A 239 24.42 23.63 -3.56
CA SER A 239 24.01 23.51 -4.96
C SER A 239 22.66 24.15 -5.20
N ARG A 240 22.68 25.37 -5.75
CA ARG A 240 21.47 26.13 -6.11
C ARG A 240 20.57 25.34 -7.06
N GLU A 241 21.15 24.68 -8.06
CA GLU A 241 20.39 23.90 -9.05
C GLU A 241 19.71 22.68 -8.42
N LEU A 242 20.29 22.11 -7.34
CA LEU A 242 19.65 21.05 -6.57
C LEU A 242 18.50 21.59 -5.69
N GLN A 243 18.67 22.79 -5.12
CA GLN A 243 17.59 23.49 -4.42
C GLN A 243 16.44 23.83 -5.36
N GLU A 244 16.72 24.24 -6.60
CA GLU A 244 15.70 24.52 -7.62
C GLU A 244 14.92 23.25 -7.99
N VAL A 245 15.58 22.08 -8.11
CA VAL A 245 14.88 20.78 -8.30
C VAL A 245 14.01 20.41 -7.11
N VAL A 246 14.51 20.53 -5.87
CA VAL A 246 13.74 20.24 -4.66
C VAL A 246 12.56 21.20 -4.49
N GLY A 247 12.76 22.49 -4.74
CA GLY A 247 11.73 23.54 -4.64
C GLY A 247 10.65 23.47 -5.73
N SER A 248 10.97 22.88 -6.87
CA SER A 248 9.99 22.59 -7.94
C SER A 248 9.06 21.42 -7.59
N CYS A 249 9.40 20.58 -6.61
CA CYS A 249 8.64 19.39 -6.24
C CYS A 249 7.64 19.68 -5.09
N GLY A 250 6.38 19.33 -5.30
CA GLY A 250 5.25 19.68 -4.42
C GLY A 250 5.30 19.15 -2.98
N ALA A 251 6.24 18.26 -2.64
CA ALA A 251 6.49 17.81 -1.27
C ALA A 251 7.96 17.89 -0.82
N GLY A 252 8.78 18.71 -1.48
CA GLY A 252 10.19 18.86 -1.13
C GLY A 252 10.94 17.52 -1.22
N TYR A 253 11.51 17.06 -0.10
CA TYR A 253 12.34 15.85 -0.09
C TYR A 253 12.16 14.93 1.13
N HIS A 254 12.61 13.69 0.96
CA HIS A 254 12.83 12.68 1.98
C HIS A 254 14.20 12.01 1.76
N VAL A 255 14.82 11.42 2.80
CA VAL A 255 16.15 10.79 2.72
C VAL A 255 16.10 9.34 3.20
N PHE A 256 16.65 8.43 2.41
CA PHE A 256 16.72 7.00 2.70
C PHE A 256 18.15 6.52 2.93
N ASN A 257 18.27 5.60 3.89
CA ASN A 257 19.40 4.69 4.03
C ASN A 257 18.93 3.28 3.63
N ASN A 258 19.26 2.86 2.41
CA ASN A 258 18.90 1.56 1.86
C ASN A 258 19.85 0.41 2.31
N ARG A 259 20.80 0.66 3.21
CA ARG A 259 21.73 -0.35 3.75
C ARG A 259 21.27 -0.89 5.09
N ASP A 260 20.76 -0.03 5.96
CA ASP A 260 20.38 -0.38 7.33
C ASP A 260 18.87 -0.50 7.49
N GLY A 261 18.38 -1.73 7.70
CA GLY A 261 17.00 -1.99 8.17
C GLY A 261 16.82 -1.78 9.68
N GLY A 262 17.73 -1.05 10.33
CA GLY A 262 17.82 -0.91 11.79
C GLY A 262 16.96 0.20 12.40
N ASP A 263 16.29 1.00 11.58
CA ASP A 263 15.44 2.12 12.02
C ASP A 263 14.02 1.70 12.45
N GLY A 264 13.73 0.40 12.45
CA GLY A 264 12.39 -0.13 12.75
C GLY A 264 11.32 0.24 11.71
N GLY A 265 11.71 0.72 10.53
CA GLY A 265 10.79 1.22 9.51
C GLY A 265 10.49 2.73 9.60
N ALA A 266 11.12 3.47 10.52
CA ALA A 266 10.85 4.89 10.75
C ALA A 266 10.96 5.76 9.48
N GLN A 267 11.97 5.54 8.63
CA GLN A 267 12.10 6.25 7.35
C GLN A 267 10.89 5.98 6.42
N VAL A 268 10.37 4.75 6.42
CA VAL A 268 9.23 4.38 5.58
C VAL A 268 7.95 5.00 6.13
N SER A 269 7.68 4.92 7.43
CA SER A 269 6.50 5.56 8.04
C SER A 269 6.50 7.08 7.83
N GLU A 270 7.66 7.73 7.92
CA GLU A 270 7.83 9.16 7.65
C GLU A 270 7.65 9.52 6.16
N LEU A 271 8.14 8.69 5.23
CA LEU A 271 7.83 8.83 3.80
C LEU A 271 6.31 8.71 3.56
N MET A 272 5.66 7.71 4.16
CA MET A 272 4.20 7.52 4.03
C MET A 272 3.41 8.70 4.60
N ARG A 273 3.87 9.30 5.72
CA ARG A 273 3.29 10.53 6.28
C ARG A 273 3.38 11.67 5.26
N LYS A 274 4.58 12.00 4.78
CA LYS A 274 4.81 13.07 3.79
C LYS A 274 4.03 12.85 2.49
N THR A 275 3.91 11.60 2.03
CA THR A 275 3.10 11.26 0.85
C THR A 275 1.62 11.50 1.09
N VAL A 276 1.07 11.12 2.25
CA VAL A 276 -0.34 11.41 2.57
C VAL A 276 -0.58 12.91 2.61
N GLU A 277 0.28 13.69 3.29
CA GLU A 277 0.17 15.15 3.37
C GLU A 277 0.27 15.85 2.00
N MET A 278 1.05 15.29 1.07
CA MET A 278 1.08 15.75 -0.33
C MET A 278 -0.24 15.49 -1.04
N VAL A 279 -0.81 14.29 -0.89
CA VAL A 279 -2.10 13.92 -1.47
C VAL A 279 -3.24 14.75 -0.87
N GLU A 280 -3.21 15.04 0.44
CA GLU A 280 -4.18 15.90 1.14
C GLU A 280 -4.14 17.32 0.57
N ARG A 281 -2.95 17.91 0.39
CA ARG A 281 -2.76 19.23 -0.23
C ARG A 281 -3.22 19.27 -1.70
N ASN A 282 -3.18 18.14 -2.40
CA ASN A 282 -3.73 17.98 -3.75
C ASN A 282 -5.23 17.60 -3.76
N GLY A 283 -5.95 17.77 -2.64
CA GLY A 283 -7.39 17.56 -2.54
C GLY A 283 -7.80 16.09 -2.41
N GLY A 284 -6.95 15.25 -1.83
CA GLY A 284 -7.23 13.84 -1.53
C GLY A 284 -7.17 12.90 -2.73
N ARG A 285 -6.87 13.41 -3.93
CA ARG A 285 -6.88 12.66 -5.19
C ARG A 285 -5.49 12.12 -5.56
N HIS A 286 -5.46 11.14 -6.45
CA HIS A 286 -4.23 10.74 -7.14
C HIS A 286 -4.02 11.64 -8.37
N TYR A 287 -2.77 11.74 -8.84
CA TYR A 287 -2.45 12.38 -10.11
C TYR A 287 -3.12 11.63 -11.26
N THR A 288 -3.65 12.37 -12.25
CA THR A 288 -4.20 11.81 -13.48
C THR A 288 -4.06 12.82 -14.62
N ASN A 289 -3.93 12.33 -15.85
CA ASN A 289 -3.93 13.12 -17.08
C ASN A 289 -4.64 12.35 -18.20
N GLU A 290 -4.57 12.83 -19.44
CA GLU A 290 -5.20 12.17 -20.59
C GLU A 290 -4.71 10.72 -20.79
N MET A 291 -3.40 10.45 -20.65
CA MET A 291 -2.84 9.09 -20.76
C MET A 291 -3.41 8.15 -19.69
N TYR A 292 -3.54 8.62 -18.44
CA TYR A 292 -4.13 7.83 -17.36
C TYR A 292 -5.62 7.57 -17.56
N ARG A 293 -6.38 8.60 -17.95
CA ARG A 293 -7.83 8.46 -18.24
C ARG A 293 -8.09 7.52 -19.42
N GLU A 294 -7.24 7.55 -20.44
CA GLU A 294 -7.36 6.63 -21.57
C GLU A 294 -7.01 5.20 -21.16
N ALA A 295 -5.93 4.99 -20.40
CA ALA A 295 -5.56 3.66 -19.90
C ALA A 295 -6.65 3.08 -18.98
N GLU A 296 -7.22 3.88 -18.08
CA GLU A 296 -8.35 3.50 -17.22
C GLU A 296 -9.58 3.11 -18.03
N ARG A 297 -9.96 3.93 -19.03
CA ARG A 297 -11.08 3.63 -19.94
C ARG A 297 -10.88 2.30 -20.67
N ARG A 298 -9.69 2.05 -21.23
CA ARG A 298 -9.39 0.80 -21.95
C ARG A 298 -9.46 -0.43 -21.05
N ILE A 299 -8.88 -0.36 -19.84
CA ILE A 299 -8.95 -1.46 -18.86
C ILE A 299 -10.41 -1.76 -18.50
N ARG A 300 -11.22 -0.73 -18.27
CA ARG A 300 -12.65 -0.90 -17.99
C ARG A 300 -13.42 -1.52 -19.16
N GLU A 301 -13.15 -1.09 -20.40
CA GLU A 301 -13.77 -1.66 -21.60
C GLU A 301 -13.40 -3.14 -21.79
N GLU A 302 -12.14 -3.52 -21.52
CA GLU A 302 -11.65 -4.90 -21.51
C GLU A 302 -12.33 -5.75 -20.41
N GLU A 303 -12.45 -5.23 -19.19
CA GLU A 303 -13.12 -5.90 -18.08
C GLU A 303 -14.62 -6.13 -18.34
N GLU A 304 -15.32 -5.11 -18.87
CA GLU A 304 -16.74 -5.22 -19.26
C GLU A 304 -16.92 -6.19 -20.44
N GLU A 305 -15.98 -6.29 -21.39
CA GLU A 305 -16.04 -7.29 -22.46
C GLU A 305 -15.81 -8.72 -21.97
N GLU A 306 -14.84 -8.91 -21.08
CA GLU A 306 -14.59 -10.21 -20.43
C GLU A 306 -15.77 -10.67 -19.57
N GLU A 307 -16.46 -9.76 -18.89
CA GLU A 307 -17.70 -10.07 -18.17
C GLU A 307 -18.80 -10.51 -19.13
N ARG A 308 -19.08 -9.75 -20.20
CA ARG A 308 -20.04 -10.13 -21.25
C ARG A 308 -19.73 -11.51 -21.84
N LYS A 309 -18.46 -11.81 -22.15
CA LYS A 309 -18.04 -13.14 -22.65
C LYS A 309 -18.33 -14.27 -21.67
N ARG A 310 -18.18 -14.03 -20.36
CA ARG A 310 -18.45 -15.03 -19.31
C ARG A 310 -19.93 -15.32 -19.13
N GLU A 311 -20.80 -14.32 -19.33
CA GLU A 311 -22.25 -14.49 -19.27
C GLU A 311 -22.82 -15.25 -20.47
N VAL A 312 -22.24 -15.08 -21.66
CA VAL A 312 -22.67 -15.74 -22.90
C VAL A 312 -22.40 -17.26 -22.93
N ILE A 313 -21.61 -17.80 -21.98
CA ILE A 313 -21.38 -19.26 -21.87
C ILE A 313 -22.67 -19.98 -21.44
N PRO A 314 -23.31 -20.80 -22.29
CA PRO A 314 -24.59 -21.42 -21.96
C PRO A 314 -24.49 -22.36 -20.75
N LYS A 315 -25.53 -22.39 -19.90
CA LYS A 315 -25.58 -23.23 -18.69
C LYS A 315 -25.37 -24.73 -19.01
N GLU A 316 -25.76 -25.19 -20.19
CA GLU A 316 -25.53 -26.56 -20.66
C GLU A 316 -24.05 -26.90 -20.88
N SER A 317 -23.23 -25.93 -21.33
CA SER A 317 -21.80 -26.12 -21.58
C SER A 317 -21.02 -26.38 -20.29
N LYS A 318 -21.40 -25.72 -19.19
CA LYS A 318 -20.85 -26.01 -17.85
C LYS A 318 -21.23 -27.42 -17.36
N PHE A 319 -22.39 -27.96 -17.77
CA PHE A 319 -22.82 -29.30 -17.39
C PHE A 319 -22.10 -30.41 -18.18
N ARG A 320 -21.69 -30.16 -19.43
CA ARG A 320 -20.92 -31.14 -20.23
C ARG A 320 -19.48 -31.33 -19.74
N LEU A 321 -18.88 -30.31 -19.11
CA LEU A 321 -17.50 -30.38 -18.60
C LEU A 321 -17.39 -31.17 -17.28
N TRP A 322 -18.48 -31.27 -16.50
CA TRP A 322 -18.58 -32.19 -15.35
C TRP A 322 -19.30 -33.48 -15.77
N LYS A 323 -18.60 -34.36 -16.48
CA LYS A 323 -18.88 -35.80 -16.40
C LYS A 323 -17.91 -36.40 -15.38
N PRO A 324 -18.39 -36.86 -14.20
CA PRO A 324 -17.52 -37.64 -13.34
C PRO A 324 -17.31 -38.99 -14.04
N SER A 325 -16.05 -39.30 -14.36
CA SER A 325 -15.68 -40.63 -14.87
C SER A 325 -16.20 -41.67 -13.89
N ARG A 326 -17.20 -42.47 -14.32
CA ARG A 326 -17.68 -43.58 -13.51
C ARG A 326 -16.48 -44.50 -13.26
N PRO A 327 -16.13 -44.84 -12.00
CA PRO A 327 -15.08 -45.81 -11.77
C PRO A 327 -15.48 -47.11 -12.45
N ALA A 328 -14.56 -47.66 -13.26
CA ALA A 328 -14.78 -48.94 -13.91
C ALA A 328 -15.05 -50.01 -12.84
N ARG A 329 -16.08 -50.84 -13.05
CA ARG A 329 -16.30 -52.00 -12.17
C ARG A 329 -15.08 -52.92 -12.31
N PRO A 330 -14.42 -53.35 -11.21
CA PRO A 330 -13.32 -54.30 -11.32
C PRO A 330 -13.83 -55.61 -11.92
N ASN A 331 -13.13 -56.10 -12.93
CA ASN A 331 -13.48 -57.33 -13.63
C ASN A 331 -13.02 -58.55 -12.80
N LEU A 332 -13.98 -59.34 -12.30
CA LEU A 332 -13.73 -60.46 -11.38
C LEU A 332 -13.27 -61.77 -12.06
N SER A 333 -12.81 -61.72 -13.31
CA SER A 333 -12.42 -62.91 -14.10
C SER A 333 -10.91 -63.12 -14.28
N ALA A 334 -10.06 -62.38 -13.55
CA ALA A 334 -8.60 -62.46 -13.67
C ALA A 334 -7.87 -62.65 -12.33
N LEU A 335 -8.21 -63.72 -11.59
CA LEU A 335 -7.34 -64.29 -10.55
C LEU A 335 -7.15 -65.78 -10.82
N HIS A 336 -5.91 -66.16 -11.12
CA HIS A 336 -5.54 -67.52 -11.46
C HIS A 336 -5.48 -68.39 -10.20
N PRO A 337 -6.03 -69.62 -10.19
CA PRO A 337 -6.03 -70.46 -8.99
C PRO A 337 -4.67 -71.15 -8.79
N ASN A 338 -3.92 -70.75 -7.76
CA ASN A 338 -3.18 -71.65 -6.87
C ASN A 338 -2.34 -70.87 -5.85
N GLN A 339 -2.76 -70.89 -4.58
CA GLN A 339 -1.89 -71.26 -3.45
C GLN A 339 -2.74 -71.45 -2.19
N ILE A 340 -3.07 -72.71 -1.89
CA ILE A 340 -3.61 -73.11 -0.59
C ILE A 340 -2.42 -73.41 0.33
N ARG A 341 -2.31 -72.69 1.46
CA ARG A 341 -2.00 -73.28 2.79
C ARG A 341 -2.10 -72.24 3.92
N GLN A 342 -3.09 -72.49 4.78
CA GLN A 342 -3.04 -72.45 6.26
C GLN A 342 -2.33 -71.29 6.97
N HIS A 343 -3.05 -70.62 7.89
CA HIS A 343 -2.83 -70.76 9.36
C HIS A 343 -4.00 -70.10 10.15
N PRO A 344 -4.19 -70.37 11.46
CA PRO A 344 -5.52 -70.28 12.08
C PRO A 344 -5.76 -69.13 13.08
N SER A 345 -7.06 -68.91 13.35
CA SER A 345 -7.69 -68.51 14.64
C SER A 345 -7.24 -67.26 15.41
N GLY A 346 -8.19 -66.35 15.69
CA GLY A 346 -8.04 -65.31 16.72
C GLY A 346 -9.18 -64.25 16.74
N SER A 347 -10.26 -64.56 17.48
CA SER A 347 -11.04 -63.68 18.41
C SER A 347 -10.95 -62.13 18.31
N LEU A 348 -11.95 -61.30 18.61
CA LEU A 348 -13.41 -61.29 18.87
C LEU A 348 -13.70 -59.94 19.58
N GLY A 349 -14.89 -59.34 19.40
CA GLY A 349 -15.32 -58.07 20.03
C GLY A 349 -15.59 -56.95 19.00
N SER A 350 -16.81 -56.49 18.67
CA SER A 350 -18.08 -56.28 19.41
C SER A 350 -17.96 -55.20 20.52
N ALA A 351 -18.79 -54.15 20.64
CA ALA A 351 -20.03 -53.78 19.92
C ALA A 351 -20.21 -52.21 19.79
N PRO A 352 -21.41 -51.56 19.88
CA PRO A 352 -21.99 -50.91 18.69
C PRO A 352 -22.46 -49.41 18.80
N ARG A 353 -22.84 -48.83 17.65
CA ARG A 353 -23.74 -47.65 17.48
C ARG A 353 -25.21 -48.15 17.29
N PRO A 354 -26.33 -47.40 17.51
CA PRO A 354 -26.69 -46.04 17.00
C PRO A 354 -27.39 -45.14 18.05
N GLY A 355 -27.93 -43.93 17.82
CA GLY A 355 -28.19 -43.03 16.66
C GLY A 355 -28.54 -41.61 17.17
N ILE A 356 -29.30 -40.70 16.54
CA ILE A 356 -29.85 -40.57 15.17
C ILE A 356 -30.32 -39.09 14.94
N ARG A 357 -30.25 -38.58 13.69
CA ARG A 357 -30.87 -37.34 13.11
C ARG A 357 -30.84 -35.98 13.87
N ALA A 358 -30.18 -35.00 13.24
CA ALA A 358 -30.82 -33.76 12.75
C ALA A 358 -30.03 -33.16 11.57
N LEU A 359 -30.71 -32.71 10.51
CA LEU A 359 -30.13 -31.89 9.43
C LEU A 359 -30.30 -30.41 9.79
N CYS A 360 -29.28 -29.57 9.58
CA CYS A 360 -29.48 -28.39 8.71
C CYS A 360 -28.18 -27.81 8.14
N ARG A 361 -28.36 -27.13 7.01
CA ARG A 361 -27.40 -26.53 6.09
C ARG A 361 -26.50 -25.46 6.72
N THR A 362 -25.26 -25.36 6.27
CA THR A 362 -24.80 -24.18 5.48
C THR A 362 -23.47 -24.44 4.77
N ASN A 363 -23.42 -24.11 3.47
CA ASN A 363 -22.17 -23.84 2.77
C ASN A 363 -21.67 -22.46 3.22
N CYS A 364 -20.36 -22.28 3.40
CA CYS A 364 -19.75 -21.01 3.01
C CYS A 364 -18.28 -21.16 2.61
N LEU A 365 -17.98 -20.67 1.41
CA LEU A 365 -16.68 -20.70 0.77
C LEU A 365 -15.62 -19.91 1.53
N ARG A 366 -14.42 -20.48 1.65
CA ARG A 366 -13.15 -19.75 1.53
C ARG A 366 -12.15 -20.59 0.74
N ARG A 367 -12.16 -20.43 -0.58
CA ARG A 367 -10.95 -20.62 -1.39
C ARG A 367 -10.33 -19.25 -1.58
N LEU A 368 -9.02 -19.14 -1.35
CA LEU A 368 -8.26 -18.00 -1.84
C LEU A 368 -8.43 -17.94 -3.36
N VAL A 369 -8.75 -16.77 -3.87
CA VAL A 369 -8.54 -16.42 -5.27
C VAL A 369 -7.32 -15.52 -5.26
N ASP A 370 -6.20 -16.00 -5.83
CA ASP A 370 -5.07 -15.14 -6.14
C ASP A 370 -5.55 -14.06 -7.12
N LEU A 371 -5.65 -12.83 -6.64
CA LEU A 371 -5.93 -11.66 -7.47
C LEU A 371 -4.66 -11.19 -8.19
N THR A 372 -4.12 -12.07 -9.04
CA THR A 372 -3.20 -11.66 -10.11
C THR A 372 -4.00 -11.48 -11.39
N VAL A 373 -4.52 -10.26 -11.60
CA VAL A 373 -5.00 -9.84 -12.93
C VAL A 373 -3.81 -9.93 -13.89
N PRO A 374 -3.89 -10.70 -14.99
CA PRO A 374 -2.75 -10.89 -15.87
C PRO A 374 -2.58 -9.68 -16.80
N VAL A 375 -1.75 -8.73 -16.39
CA VAL A 375 -1.20 -7.62 -17.23
C VAL A 375 -0.38 -8.16 -18.44
N ARG A 376 -0.38 -9.47 -18.69
CA ARG A 376 0.40 -10.14 -19.74
C ARG A 376 -0.12 -9.91 -21.16
N SER A 377 -1.39 -9.50 -21.35
CA SER A 377 -1.92 -9.22 -22.70
C SER A 377 -1.33 -7.93 -23.30
N TRP A 378 -1.03 -6.94 -22.46
CA TRP A 378 -0.65 -5.58 -22.88
C TRP A 378 0.71 -5.45 -23.58
N LEU A 379 1.59 -6.45 -23.52
CA LEU A 379 2.95 -6.37 -24.09
C LEU A 379 3.11 -6.97 -25.51
N LEU A 380 2.12 -7.69 -26.04
CA LEU A 380 2.30 -8.59 -27.19
C LEU A 380 1.66 -8.13 -28.51
N HIS A 381 1.21 -6.88 -28.62
CA HIS A 381 0.41 -6.40 -29.77
C HIS A 381 0.91 -5.08 -30.39
N ARG A 382 2.23 -4.83 -30.38
CA ARG A 382 2.81 -3.64 -31.05
C ARG A 382 4.19 -3.86 -31.68
N SER A 383 4.34 -4.99 -32.38
CA SER A 383 5.50 -5.29 -33.23
C SER A 383 5.18 -5.41 -34.73
N GLU A 384 3.93 -5.13 -35.13
CA GLU A 384 3.50 -5.03 -36.53
C GLU A 384 2.49 -3.89 -36.71
N LEU A 385 2.99 -2.71 -37.13
CA LEU A 385 2.35 -1.71 -38.01
C LEU A 385 3.23 -0.44 -38.09
#